data_AF-A0A8J3KHC8-F1
#
_entry.id   AF-A0A8J3KHC8-F1
#
_cell.length_a   1.000
_cell.length_b   1.000
_cell.length_c   1.000
_cell.angle_alpha   90.00
_cell.angle_beta   90.00
_cell.angle_gamma   90.00
#
_symmetry.space_group_name_H-M   'P 1'
#
loop_
_entity.id
_entity.type
_entity.pdbx_description
1 polymer ?
#
loop_
_entity_poly.entity_id
_entity_poly.type
_entity_poly.pdbx_seq_one_letter_code
_entity_poly.pdbx_strand_id
1 'polypeptide(L)'
;MTARPADRSTVWLRRALVAVGVLAAAYGIVGVLTDPSVSLPNYFRYTLTVLFGHDLLVLPLAIVIGAVLTRWLPGWARPVVQGALFVTVVLTVVALPLVLGHGRRGDDPSALPRDYHRGFLLCLAVIWLVTAVLLGLRAIRRGPSDPITRENP
;
A
#
# COMPACT_ATOMS: atom_id res chain seq x y z
N MET A 1 -31.47 -1.96 -9.78
CA MET A 1 -30.40 -2.19 -8.79
C MET A 1 -30.73 -1.40 -7.54
N THR A 2 -31.36 -2.03 -6.55
CA THR A 2 -31.67 -1.42 -5.25
C THR A 2 -30.44 -1.54 -4.35
N ALA A 3 -29.92 -0.41 -3.86
CA ALA A 3 -28.80 -0.40 -2.93
C ALA A 3 -29.22 -1.11 -1.64
N ARG A 4 -28.47 -2.16 -1.24
CA ARG A 4 -28.67 -2.85 0.03
C ARG A 4 -28.41 -1.82 1.16
N PRO A 5 -29.33 -1.61 2.11
CA PRO A 5 -29.09 -0.67 3.21
C PRO A 5 -27.83 -1.10 3.95
N ALA A 6 -26.92 -0.13 4.21
CA ALA A 6 -25.69 -0.40 4.93
C ALA A 6 -26.03 -1.05 6.27
N ASP A 7 -25.40 -2.18 6.57
CA ASP A 7 -25.66 -2.87 7.82
C ASP A 7 -25.29 -1.93 8.99
N ARG A 8 -26.00 -2.07 10.12
CA ARG A 8 -25.82 -1.21 11.29
C ARG A 8 -24.38 -1.24 11.81
N SER A 9 -23.70 -2.38 11.70
CA SER A 9 -22.30 -2.55 12.13
C SER A 9 -21.33 -1.78 11.23
N THR A 10 -21.57 -1.70 9.92
CA THR A 10 -20.78 -0.90 8.98
C THR A 10 -20.88 0.58 9.30
N VAL A 11 -22.08 1.07 9.66
CA VAL A 11 -22.27 2.47 10.07
C VAL A 11 -21.53 2.78 11.37
N TRP A 12 -21.64 1.89 12.37
CA TRP A 12 -20.92 2.04 13.63
C TRP A 12 -19.41 1.95 13.47
N LEU A 13 -18.92 1.01 12.66
CA LEU A 13 -17.50 0.88 12.35
C LEU A 13 -16.96 2.16 11.68
N ARG A 14 -17.68 2.71 10.69
CA ARG A 14 -17.29 3.97 10.05
C ARG A 14 -17.23 5.11 11.06
N ARG A 15 -18.24 5.24 11.93
CA ARG A 15 -18.25 6.26 12.98
C ARG A 15 -17.09 6.09 13.95
N ALA A 16 -16.79 4.86 14.35
CA ALA A 16 -15.65 4.55 15.21
C ALA A 16 -14.33 4.92 14.53
N LEU A 17 -14.13 4.57 13.27
CA LEU A 17 -12.93 4.93 12.49
C LEU A 17 -12.78 6.45 12.35
N VAL A 18 -13.88 7.17 12.07
CA VAL A 18 -13.88 8.64 12.02
C VAL A 18 -13.53 9.22 13.38
N ALA A 19 -14.15 8.74 14.47
CA ALA A 19 -13.87 9.22 15.81
C ALA A 19 -12.40 8.99 16.20
N VAL A 20 -11.86 7.80 15.95
CA VAL A 20 -10.44 7.47 16.18
C VAL A 20 -9.53 8.39 15.36
N GLY A 21 -9.84 8.62 14.08
CA GLY A 21 -9.07 9.52 13.22
C GLY A 21 -9.08 10.97 13.73
N VAL A 22 -10.24 11.47 14.13
CA VAL A 22 -10.39 12.83 14.69
C VAL A 22 -9.63 12.96 16.01
N LEU A 23 -9.73 11.97 16.91
CA LEU A 23 -9.01 11.97 18.18
C LEU A 23 -7.49 11.93 17.96
N ALA A 24 -7.00 11.12 17.02
CA ALA A 24 -5.59 11.08 16.66
C ALA A 24 -5.09 12.42 16.09
N ALA A 25 -5.88 13.04 15.20
CA ALA A 25 -5.55 14.36 14.65
C ALA A 25 -5.53 15.44 15.74
N ALA A 26 -6.52 15.45 16.63
CA ALA A 26 -6.58 16.38 17.76
C ALA A 26 -5.38 16.20 18.71
N TYR A 27 -5.01 14.95 19.02
CA TYR A 27 -3.83 14.65 19.82
C TYR A 27 -2.54 15.19 19.18
N GLY A 28 -2.37 15.00 17.87
CA GLY A 28 -1.21 15.55 17.14
C GLY A 28 -1.18 17.08 17.14
N ILE A 29 -2.32 17.73 16.94
CA ILE A 29 -2.44 19.20 17.00
C ILE A 29 -2.09 19.71 18.40
N VAL A 30 -2.66 19.11 19.44
CA VAL A 30 -2.36 19.47 20.82
C VAL A 30 -0.87 19.32 21.10
N GLY A 31 -0.26 18.20 20.71
CA GLY A 31 1.18 17.97 20.90
C GLY A 31 2.05 19.06 20.25
N VAL A 32 1.73 19.47 19.02
CA VAL A 32 2.44 20.56 18.32
C VAL A 32 2.26 21.91 19.02
N LEU A 33 1.08 22.18 19.56
CA LEU A 33 0.77 23.47 20.19
C LEU A 33 1.32 23.58 21.63
N THR A 34 1.45 22.46 22.34
CA THR A 34 1.90 22.44 23.74
C THR A 34 3.41 22.21 23.89
N ASP A 35 4.10 21.77 22.84
CA ASP A 35 5.54 21.53 22.89
C ASP A 35 6.32 22.81 22.53
N PRO A 36 7.01 23.45 23.51
CA PRO A 36 7.77 24.68 23.27
C PRO A 36 9.00 24.49 22.38
N SER A 37 9.44 23.24 22.17
CA SER A 37 10.56 22.92 21.26
C SER A 37 10.15 22.91 19.79
N VAL A 38 8.85 22.90 19.48
CA VAL A 38 8.34 22.85 18.12
C VAL A 38 8.21 24.24 17.53
N SER A 39 8.93 24.48 16.42
CA SER A 39 8.72 25.66 15.59
C SER A 39 7.52 25.45 14.66
N LEU A 40 6.41 26.12 14.95
CA LEU A 40 5.18 26.08 14.12
C LEU A 40 5.43 26.33 12.63
N PRO A 41 6.21 27.37 12.22
CA PRO A 41 6.50 27.61 10.81
C PRO A 41 7.24 26.44 10.14
N ASN A 42 8.21 25.85 10.83
CA ASN A 42 8.97 24.71 10.30
C ASN A 42 8.09 23.45 10.22
N TYR A 43 7.27 23.20 11.23
CA TYR A 43 6.34 22.07 11.23
C TYR A 43 5.29 22.20 10.12
N PHE A 44 4.75 23.40 9.92
CA PHE A 44 3.80 23.66 8.85
C PHE A 44 4.45 23.47 7.47
N ARG A 45 5.66 24.00 7.27
CA ARG A 45 6.43 23.79 6.04
C ARG A 45 6.72 22.32 5.79
N TYR A 46 7.15 21.57 6.81
CA TYR A 46 7.37 20.12 6.74
C TYR A 46 6.08 19.41 6.34
N THR A 47 4.97 19.70 7.02
CA THR A 47 3.66 19.07 6.78
C THR A 47 3.18 19.31 5.36
N LEU A 48 3.24 20.56 4.87
CA LEU A 48 2.87 20.86 3.48
C LEU A 48 3.79 20.18 2.48
N THR A 49 5.10 20.17 2.73
CA THR A 49 6.07 19.54 1.83
C THR A 49 5.82 18.03 1.72
N VAL A 50 5.57 17.36 2.84
CA VAL A 50 5.25 15.93 2.87
C VAL A 50 3.88 15.67 2.24
N LEU A 51 2.86 16.44 2.57
CA LEU A 51 1.51 16.27 2.05
C LEU A 51 1.48 16.45 0.53
N PHE A 52 1.93 17.60 0.02
CA PHE A 52 1.95 17.86 -1.41
C PHE A 52 2.94 16.95 -2.13
N GLY A 53 4.13 16.72 -1.58
CA GLY A 53 5.10 15.80 -2.17
C GLY A 53 4.53 14.39 -2.32
N HIS A 54 3.85 13.90 -1.29
CA HIS A 54 3.18 12.61 -1.34
C HIS A 54 2.02 12.60 -2.33
N ASP A 55 1.11 13.57 -2.26
CA ASP A 55 -0.11 13.53 -3.06
C ASP A 55 0.14 13.85 -4.55
N LEU A 56 1.11 14.71 -4.87
CA LEU A 56 1.49 14.96 -6.27
C LEU A 56 2.30 13.81 -6.89
N LEU A 57 2.90 12.93 -6.09
CA LEU A 57 3.69 11.81 -6.61
C LEU A 57 2.92 10.49 -6.55
N VAL A 58 2.40 10.14 -5.37
CA VAL A 58 1.79 8.84 -5.09
C VAL A 58 0.45 8.71 -5.79
N LEU A 59 -0.39 9.74 -5.78
CA LEU A 59 -1.70 9.67 -6.41
C LEU A 59 -1.59 9.51 -7.94
N PRO A 60 -0.82 10.33 -8.69
CA PRO A 60 -0.66 10.13 -10.12
C PRO A 60 -0.03 8.78 -10.45
N LEU A 61 0.98 8.35 -9.70
CA LEU A 61 1.63 7.06 -9.91
C LEU A 61 0.64 5.90 -9.70
N ALA A 62 -0.18 5.95 -8.65
CA ALA A 62 -1.22 4.96 -8.38
C ALA A 62 -2.27 4.93 -9.50
N ILE A 63 -2.67 6.08 -10.02
CA ILE A 63 -3.61 6.18 -11.16
C ILE A 63 -2.99 5.56 -12.41
N VAL A 64 -1.74 5.89 -12.75
CA VAL A 64 -1.05 5.36 -13.93
C VAL A 64 -0.88 3.85 -13.81
N ILE A 65 -0.39 3.34 -12.68
CA ILE A 65 -0.28 1.89 -12.43
C ILE A 65 -1.64 1.23 -12.53
N GLY A 66 -2.68 1.82 -11.93
CA GLY A 66 -4.05 1.35 -12.03
C GLY A 66 -4.51 1.25 -13.48
N ALA A 67 -4.29 2.28 -14.29
CA ALA A 67 -4.65 2.35 -15.70
C ALA A 67 -3.87 1.33 -16.56
N VAL A 68 -2.58 1.14 -16.28
CA VAL A 68 -1.78 0.10 -16.94
C VAL A 68 -2.32 -1.28 -16.59
N LEU A 69 -2.55 -1.56 -15.31
CA LEU A 69 -3.15 -2.83 -14.88
C LEU A 69 -4.55 -3.02 -15.48
N THR A 70 -5.32 -1.95 -15.68
CA THR A 70 -6.62 -2.08 -16.31
C THR A 70 -6.53 -2.47 -17.78
N ARG A 71 -5.52 -1.98 -18.49
CA ARG A 71 -5.29 -2.29 -19.89
C ARG A 71 -4.79 -3.71 -20.14
N TRP A 72 -4.04 -4.28 -19.19
CA TRP A 72 -3.32 -5.55 -19.38
C TRP A 72 -3.85 -6.71 -18.55
N LEU A 73 -4.53 -6.47 -17.41
CA LEU A 73 -5.00 -7.53 -16.50
C LEU A 73 -6.52 -7.67 -16.45
N PRO A 74 -7.03 -8.92 -16.37
CA PRO A 74 -8.44 -9.24 -16.57
C PRO A 74 -9.39 -8.96 -15.39
N GLY A 75 -9.40 -7.86 -14.63
CA GLY A 75 -10.43 -7.65 -13.56
C GLY A 75 -10.18 -8.47 -12.28
N TRP A 76 -10.85 -9.60 -12.06
CA TRP A 76 -10.30 -10.88 -11.53
C TRP A 76 -8.89 -10.89 -10.87
N ALA A 77 -7.84 -10.62 -11.66
CA ALA A 77 -6.45 -10.67 -11.26
C ALA A 77 -5.96 -9.33 -10.65
N ARG A 78 -6.62 -8.22 -11.00
CA ARG A 78 -6.23 -6.87 -10.61
C ARG A 78 -6.11 -6.67 -9.10
N PRO A 79 -7.07 -7.05 -8.24
CA PRO A 79 -6.95 -6.76 -6.81
C PRO A 79 -5.78 -7.53 -6.16
N VAL A 80 -5.44 -8.72 -6.67
CA VAL A 80 -4.29 -9.49 -6.15
C VAL A 80 -2.99 -8.80 -6.54
N VAL A 81 -2.86 -8.40 -7.81
CA VAL A 81 -1.65 -7.74 -8.31
C VAL A 81 -1.48 -6.33 -7.72
N GLN A 82 -2.57 -5.59 -7.53
CA GLN A 82 -2.54 -4.30 -6.83
C GLN A 82 -2.06 -4.45 -5.38
N GLY A 83 -2.54 -5.47 -4.67
CA GLY A 83 -2.05 -5.78 -3.31
C GLY A 83 -0.56 -6.12 -3.30
N ALA A 84 -0.10 -6.97 -4.23
CA ALA A 84 1.30 -7.34 -4.34
C ALA A 84 2.21 -6.14 -4.65
N LEU A 85 1.79 -5.27 -5.56
CA LEU A 85 2.49 -4.04 -5.88
C LEU A 85 2.55 -3.08 -4.69
N PHE A 86 1.44 -2.92 -3.97
CA PHE A 86 1.42 -2.09 -2.76
C PHE A 86 2.40 -2.60 -1.70
N VAL A 87 2.37 -3.89 -1.40
CA VAL A 87 3.31 -4.51 -0.45
C VAL A 87 4.76 -4.37 -0.93
N THR A 88 5.01 -4.53 -2.24
CA THR A 88 6.34 -4.34 -2.84
C THR A 88 6.84 -2.91 -2.66
N VAL A 89 5.99 -1.89 -2.89
CA VAL A 89 6.35 -0.48 -2.72
C VAL A 89 6.66 -0.19 -1.25
N VAL A 90 5.80 -0.60 -0.31
CA VAL A 90 6.02 -0.41 1.13
C VAL A 90 7.31 -1.07 1.58
N LEU A 91 7.53 -2.32 1.20
CA LEU A 91 8.77 -3.03 1.50
C LEU A 91 9.99 -2.31 0.93
N THR A 92 9.89 -1.81 -0.30
CA THR A 92 10.98 -1.08 -0.96
C THR A 92 11.30 0.19 -0.19
N VAL A 93 10.32 1.02 0.15
CA VAL A 93 10.53 2.27 0.91
C VAL A 93 11.24 2.01 2.25
N VAL A 94 10.85 0.95 2.95
CA VAL A 94 11.46 0.58 4.25
C VAL A 94 12.85 -0.03 4.08
N ALA A 95 13.04 -0.91 3.10
CA ALA A 95 14.28 -1.65 2.90
C ALA A 95 15.36 -0.84 2.16
N LEU A 96 14.97 0.15 1.35
CA LEU A 96 15.87 0.92 0.50
C LEU A 96 17.05 1.56 1.25
N PRO A 97 16.87 2.28 2.38
CA PRO A 97 18.00 2.85 3.11
C PRO A 97 18.99 1.78 3.59
N LEU A 98 18.48 0.63 4.03
CA LEU A 98 19.30 -0.50 4.51
C LEU A 98 20.08 -1.14 3.36
N VAL A 99 19.44 -1.34 2.21
CA VAL A 99 20.07 -1.89 0.99
C VAL A 99 21.12 -0.92 0.44
N LEU A 100 20.86 0.39 0.49
CA LEU A 100 21.83 1.43 0.13
C LEU A 100 22.95 1.59 1.17
N GLY A 101 22.91 0.86 2.28
CA GLY A 101 23.93 0.91 3.32
C GLY A 101 23.93 2.20 4.13
N HIS A 102 22.82 2.95 4.15
CA HIS A 102 22.69 4.12 5.03
C HIS A 102 22.82 3.66 6.50
N GLY A 103 23.76 4.28 7.22
CA GLY A 103 24.10 3.90 8.60
C GLY A 103 25.28 2.92 8.72
N ARG A 104 25.82 2.40 7.61
CA ARG A 104 27.04 1.60 7.63
C ARG A 104 28.26 2.50 7.90
N ARG A 105 28.98 2.24 8.99
CA ARG A 105 30.27 2.87 9.29
C ARG A 105 31.39 1.89 8.93
N GLY A 106 32.40 2.36 8.20
CA GLY A 106 33.53 1.53 7.77
C GLY A 106 34.26 0.86 8.94
N ASP A 107 34.26 1.53 10.09
CA ASP A 107 34.97 1.10 11.30
C ASP A 107 34.11 0.23 12.24
N ASP A 108 32.82 0.03 11.92
CA ASP A 108 31.91 -0.79 12.71
C ASP A 108 31.22 -1.86 11.84
N PRO A 109 31.86 -3.03 11.69
CA PRO A 109 31.30 -4.15 10.92
C PRO A 109 29.99 -4.69 11.53
N SER A 110 29.69 -4.37 12.80
CA SER A 110 28.47 -4.80 13.49
C SER A 110 27.26 -3.90 13.22
N ALA A 111 27.49 -2.71 12.63
CA ALA A 111 26.42 -1.75 12.35
C ALA A 111 25.43 -2.24 11.28
N LEU A 112 25.89 -3.08 10.33
CA LEU A 112 25.06 -3.65 9.26
C LEU A 112 25.59 -5.06 8.85
N PRO A 113 25.51 -6.07 9.74
CA PRO A 113 26.18 -7.36 9.55
C PRO A 113 25.44 -8.26 8.55
N ARG A 114 24.16 -7.96 8.28
CA ARG A 114 23.32 -8.74 7.39
C ARG A 114 23.42 -8.22 5.96
N ASP A 115 23.45 -9.15 5.03
CA ASP A 115 23.30 -8.90 3.61
C ASP A 115 21.83 -8.50 3.31
N TYR A 116 21.56 -7.19 3.33
CA TYR A 116 20.21 -6.65 3.12
C TYR A 116 19.75 -6.76 1.68
N HIS A 117 20.66 -6.81 0.70
CA HIS A 117 20.28 -7.03 -0.70
C HIS A 117 19.70 -8.42 -0.91
N ARG A 118 20.33 -9.48 -0.36
CA ARG A 118 19.78 -10.84 -0.42
C ARG A 118 18.46 -10.94 0.33
N GLY A 119 18.36 -10.34 1.52
CA GLY A 119 17.12 -10.32 2.29
C GLY A 119 15.96 -9.65 1.55
N PHE A 120 16.22 -8.50 0.94
CA PHE A 120 15.25 -7.76 0.15
C PHE A 120 14.79 -8.55 -1.08
N LEU A 121 15.72 -9.11 -1.86
CA LEU A 121 15.40 -9.93 -3.02
C LEU A 121 14.58 -11.18 -2.63
N LEU A 122 14.91 -11.82 -1.51
CA LEU A 122 14.14 -12.97 -1.01
C LEU A 122 12.71 -12.56 -0.66
N CYS A 123 12.51 -11.44 0.03
CA CYS A 123 11.18 -10.94 0.36
C CYS A 123 10.36 -10.63 -0.90
N LEU A 124 10.97 -9.98 -1.90
CA LEU A 124 10.31 -9.76 -3.20
C LEU A 124 9.92 -11.07 -3.89
N ALA A 125 10.84 -12.04 -3.91
CA ALA A 125 10.56 -13.36 -4.49
C ALA A 125 9.37 -14.04 -3.79
N VAL A 126 9.30 -13.99 -2.46
CA VAL A 126 8.17 -14.54 -1.69
C VAL A 126 6.86 -13.82 -2.02
N ILE A 127 6.85 -12.48 -2.06
CA ILE A 127 5.64 -11.70 -2.39
C ILE A 127 5.09 -12.12 -3.76
N TRP A 128 5.95 -12.17 -4.78
CA TRP A 128 5.53 -12.51 -6.14
C TRP A 128 5.19 -14.00 -6.31
N LEU A 129 5.86 -14.89 -5.58
CA LEU A 129 5.51 -16.31 -5.52
C LEU A 129 4.10 -16.50 -4.97
N VAL A 130 3.79 -15.89 -3.81
CA VAL A 130 2.45 -15.95 -3.20
C VAL A 130 1.40 -15.36 -4.15
N THR A 131 1.73 -14.24 -4.81
CA THR A 131 0.87 -13.61 -5.81
C THR A 131 0.55 -14.56 -6.96
N ALA A 132 1.58 -15.22 -7.52
CA ALA A 132 1.42 -16.19 -8.61
C ALA A 132 0.56 -17.39 -8.18
N VAL A 133 0.77 -17.92 -6.97
CA VAL A 133 -0.05 -19.01 -6.41
C VAL A 133 -1.51 -18.57 -6.29
N LEU A 134 -1.79 -17.40 -5.73
CA LEU A 134 -3.15 -16.87 -5.60
C LEU A 134 -3.84 -16.66 -6.96
N LEU A 135 -3.10 -16.18 -7.95
CA LEU A 135 -3.61 -16.03 -9.31
C LEU A 135 -3.91 -17.39 -9.95
N GLY A 136 -3.02 -18.38 -9.82
CA GLY A 136 -3.23 -19.74 -10.30
C GLY A 136 -4.46 -20.39 -9.67
N LEU A 137 -4.60 -20.30 -8.35
CA LEU A 137 -5.77 -20.80 -7.64
C LEU A 137 -7.07 -20.12 -8.10
N ARG A 138 -7.05 -18.81 -8.36
CA ARG A 138 -8.21 -18.09 -8.89
C ARG A 138 -8.52 -18.47 -10.34
N ALA A 139 -7.51 -18.75 -11.16
CA ALA A 139 -7.69 -19.21 -12.53
C ALA A 139 -8.35 -20.60 -12.57
N ILE A 140 -7.86 -21.55 -11.75
CA ILE A 140 -8.40 -22.91 -11.67
C ILE A 140 -9.86 -22.91 -11.20
N ARG A 141 -10.22 -22.05 -10.24
CA ARG A 141 -11.59 -21.92 -9.73
C ARG A 141 -12.59 -21.35 -10.74
N ARG A 142 -12.12 -20.78 -11.85
CA ARG A 142 -12.94 -20.18 -12.92
C ARG A 142 -13.15 -21.15 -14.07
N GLY A 143 -13.38 -22.44 -13.78
CA GLY A 143 -13.45 -23.52 -14.77
C GLY A 143 -14.20 -23.15 -16.07
N PRO A 144 -13.86 -23.81 -17.21
CA PRO A 144 -14.26 -23.39 -18.55
C PRO A 144 -15.74 -23.01 -18.60
N SER A 145 -16.04 -21.75 -18.90
CA SER A 145 -17.41 -21.36 -19.20
C SER A 145 -17.81 -22.08 -20.49
N ASP A 146 -18.77 -22.98 -20.38
CA ASP A 146 -19.29 -23.82 -21.45
C ASP A 146 -19.74 -22.96 -22.65
N PRO A 147 -19.15 -23.12 -23.86
CA PRO A 147 -19.52 -22.33 -25.04
C PRO A 147 -20.86 -22.72 -25.67
N ILE A 148 -21.54 -23.78 -25.21
CA ILE A 148 -22.66 -24.39 -25.94
C ILE A 148 -24.02 -24.02 -25.32
N THR A 149 -24.43 -22.75 -25.42
CA THR A 149 -25.87 -22.36 -25.36
C THR A 149 -26.14 -21.03 -26.06
N ARG A 150 -25.52 -20.79 -27.23
CA ARG A 150 -25.93 -19.71 -28.15
C ARG A 150 -26.20 -20.24 -29.56
N GLU A 151 -26.83 -21.40 -29.63
CA GLU A 151 -27.61 -21.79 -30.80
C GLU A 151 -28.97 -22.25 -30.28
N ASN A 152 -29.95 -21.36 -30.33
CA ASN A 152 -31.30 -21.73 -30.71
C ASN A 152 -31.94 -20.51 -31.41
N PRO A 153 -32.48 -20.72 -32.63
CA PRO A 153 -32.95 -19.69 -33.55
C PRO A 153 -34.23 -18.98 -33.11
#